data_AF-L0FY36-F1
#
_entry.id   AF-L0FY36-F1
#
_cell.length_a   1.000
_cell.length_b   1.000
_cell.length_c   1.000
_cell.angle_alpha   90.00
_cell.angle_beta   90.00
_cell.angle_gamma   90.00
#
_symmetry.space_group_name_H-M   'P 1'
#
loop_
_entity.id
_entity.type
_entity.pdbx_description
1 polymer ?
#
loop_
_entity_poly.entity_id
_entity_poly.type
_entity_poly.pdbx_seq_one_letter_code
_entity_poly.pdbx_strand_id
1 'polypeptide(L)' 'MNSVYKDTKRFGDKKVSIKHAIAILAKNHIKVDEDEATTILNFLYMVAKVHGHTQREGICRNPLAEIEP' A
#
# COMPACT_ATOMS: atom_id res chain seq x y z
N MET A 1 -18.29 -24.06 -0.30
CA MET A 1 -18.04 -22.81 0.45
C MET A 1 -16.64 -22.34 0.11
N ASN A 2 -16.54 -21.30 -0.71
CA ASN A 2 -15.30 -20.87 -1.34
C ASN A 2 -14.38 -20.18 -0.32
N SER A 3 -13.16 -20.69 -0.16
CA SER A 3 -12.15 -20.24 0.80
C SER A 3 -11.47 -18.91 0.43
N VAL A 4 -12.19 -17.98 -0.21
CA VAL A 4 -11.65 -16.74 -0.80
C VAL A 4 -11.14 -15.76 0.26
N TYR A 5 -11.45 -15.96 1.55
CA TYR A 5 -11.03 -15.09 2.65
C TYR A 5 -9.98 -15.70 3.58
N LYS A 6 -9.31 -16.78 3.17
CA LYS A 6 -8.38 -17.52 4.06
C LYS A 6 -6.92 -17.11 3.96
N ASP A 7 -6.61 -16.08 3.18
CA ASP A 7 -5.26 -15.56 3.04
C ASP A 7 -5.25 -14.07 3.40
N THR A 8 -5.50 -13.77 4.69
CA THR A 8 -5.06 -12.50 5.30
C THR A 8 -3.55 -12.55 5.42
N LYS A 9 -2.87 -12.63 4.28
CA LYS A 9 -1.42 -12.56 4.15
C LYS A 9 -1.05 -11.23 4.79
N ARG A 10 -0.56 -11.34 6.02
CA ARG A 10 -0.19 -10.23 6.92
C ARG A 10 0.30 -9.08 6.06
N PHE A 11 -0.47 -7.99 6.03
CA PHE A 11 0.01 -6.72 5.50
C PHE A 11 1.38 -6.51 6.14
N GLY A 12 2.45 -6.57 5.33
CA GLY A 12 3.83 -6.71 5.83
C GLY A 12 4.14 -5.65 6.88
N ASP A 13 5.13 -5.91 7.74
CA ASP A 13 5.43 -5.11 8.94
C ASP A 13 5.21 -3.61 8.70
N LYS A 14 4.04 -3.13 9.16
CA LYS A 14 3.70 -1.72 9.03
C LYS A 14 4.71 -0.96 9.87
N LYS A 15 5.53 -0.16 9.20
CA LYS A 15 6.51 0.71 9.85
C LYS A 15 5.85 1.79 10.72
N VAL A 16 4.55 2.06 10.50
CA VAL A 16 3.74 3.01 11.26
C VAL A 16 2.79 2.25 12.18
N SER A 17 2.82 2.55 13.48
CA SER A 17 1.88 2.01 14.46
C SER A 17 0.52 2.72 14.38
N ILE A 18 -0.55 2.04 14.81
CA ILE A 18 -1.91 2.62 14.84
C ILE A 18 -1.96 3.90 15.68
N LYS A 19 -1.32 3.90 16.86
CA LYS A 19 -1.21 5.08 17.73
C LYS A 19 -0.55 6.27 17.02
N HIS A 20 0.48 6.01 16.22
CA HIS A 20 1.15 7.05 15.47
C HIS A 20 0.27 7.60 14.34
N ALA A 21 -0.48 6.72 13.65
CA ALA A 21 -1.45 7.13 12.64
C ALA A 21 -2.56 8.02 13.23
N ILE A 22 -3.14 7.63 14.37
CA ILE A 22 -4.14 8.44 15.09
C ILE A 22 -3.57 9.81 15.46
N ALA A 23 -2.34 9.87 15.99
CA ALA A 23 -1.71 11.13 16.36
C ALA A 23 -1.49 12.07 15.16
N ILE A 24 -1.13 11.54 13.99
CA ILE A 24 -0.99 12.33 12.76
C ILE A 24 -2.36 12.83 12.28
N LEU A 25 -3.38 11.98 12.28
CA LEU A 25 -4.73 12.36 11.85
C LEU A 25 -5.30 13.45 12.76
N ALA A 26 -5.12 13.31 14.08
CA ALA A 26 -5.56 14.29 15.06
C ALA A 26 -4.88 15.66 14.90
N LYS A 27 -3.58 15.69 14.55
CA LYS A 27 -2.85 16.94 14.21
C LYS A 27 -3.47 17.68 13.03
N ASN A 28 -4.19 16.98 12.16
CA ASN A 28 -4.90 17.54 11.00
C ASN A 28 -6.41 17.69 11.26
N HIS A 29 -6.83 17.70 12.53
CA HIS A 29 -8.23 17.81 12.95
C HIS A 29 -9.13 16.65 12.49
N ILE A 30 -8.55 15.51 12.10
CA ILE A 30 -9.26 14.29 11.76
C ILE A 30 -9.26 13.39 13.01
N LYS A 31 -10.40 13.33 13.70
CA LYS A 31 -10.58 12.43 14.86
C LYS A 31 -11.00 11.06 14.35
N VAL A 32 -10.28 10.03 14.78
CA VAL A 32 -10.58 8.64 14.44
C VAL A 32 -10.36 7.73 15.65
N ASP A 33 -11.05 6.61 15.68
CA ASP A 33 -10.76 5.50 16.59
C ASP A 33 -9.69 4.54 16.03
N GLU A 34 -9.41 3.45 16.76
CA GLU A 34 -8.40 2.46 16.36
C GLU A 34 -8.80 1.66 15.11
N ASP A 35 -10.10 1.39 14.91
CA ASP A 35 -10.61 0.60 13.79
C ASP A 35 -10.60 1.42 12.50
N GLU A 36 -11.03 2.67 12.59
CA GLU A 36 -10.95 3.67 11.52
C GLU A 36 -9.49 3.91 11.12
N ALA A 37 -8.59 4.14 12.08
CA ALA A 37 -7.17 4.32 11.83
C ALA A 37 -6.52 3.08 11.18
N THR A 38 -6.94 1.88 11.61
CA THR A 38 -6.48 0.61 11.02
C THR A 38 -6.89 0.50 9.56
N THR A 39 -8.14 0.84 9.25
CA THR A 39 -8.70 0.81 7.89
C THR A 39 -7.99 1.80 6.97
N ILE A 40 -7.84 3.05 7.42
CA ILE A 40 -7.12 4.10 6.68
C ILE A 40 -5.69 3.66 6.40
N LEU A 41 -4.98 3.18 7.43
CA LEU A 41 -3.59 2.78 7.29
C LEU A 41 -3.44 1.59 6.33
N ASN A 42 -4.33 0.60 6.40
CA ASN A 42 -4.37 -0.53 5.45
C ASN A 42 -4.53 -0.05 4.02
N PHE A 43 -5.49 0.86 3.79
CA PHE A 43 -5.76 1.42 2.47
C PHE A 43 -4.53 2.14 1.90
N LEU A 44 -3.89 3.01 2.70
CA LEU A 44 -2.70 3.73 2.27
C LEU A 44 -1.53 2.80 1.95
N TYR A 45 -1.31 1.74 2.75
CA TYR A 45 -0.29 0.73 2.44
C TYR A 45 -0.59 -0.03 1.16
N MET A 46 -1.87 -0.33 0.88
CA MET A 46 -2.28 -0.96 -0.38
C MET A 46 -1.96 -0.07 -1.57
N VAL A 47 -2.36 1.21 -1.52
CA VAL A 47 -2.05 2.21 -2.55
C VAL A 47 -0.54 2.34 -2.76
N ALA A 48 0.23 2.49 -1.69
CA ALA A 48 1.68 2.60 -1.75
C ALA A 48 2.35 1.36 -2.36
N LYS A 49 1.84 0.16 -2.05
CA LYS A 49 2.33 -1.09 -2.62
C LYS A 49 2.02 -1.18 -4.11
N VAL A 50 0.79 -0.88 -4.52
CA VAL A 50 0.38 -0.90 -5.94
C VAL A 50 1.26 0.06 -6.76
N HIS A 51 1.43 1.31 -6.31
CA HIS A 51 2.28 2.28 -7.02
C HIS A 51 3.79 1.98 -6.91
N GLY A 52 4.24 1.39 -5.80
CA GLY A 52 5.62 0.96 -5.63
C GLY A 52 6.02 -0.20 -6.54
N HIS A 53 5.07 -1.08 -6.90
CA HIS A 53 5.28 -2.12 -7.89
C HIS A 53 5.33 -1.58 -9.32
N THR A 54 4.54 -0.56 -9.65
CA THR A 54 4.58 0.08 -10.98
C THR A 54 5.95 0.68 -11.32
N GLN A 55 6.71 1.16 -10.32
CA GLN A 55 8.08 1.65 -10.54
C GLN A 55 9.14 0.54 -10.64
N ARG A 56 8.83 -0.70 -10.24
CA ARG A 56 9.74 -1.85 -10.37
C ARG A 56 9.58 -2.60 -11.69
N GLU A 57 8.52 -2.34 -12.44
CA GLU A 57 8.28 -2.90 -13.79
C GLU A 57 8.72 -1.93 -14.91
N GLY A 58 9.42 -0.84 -14.56
CA GLY A 58 9.92 0.18 -15.47
C GLY A 58 11.41 0.09 -15.84
N ILE A 59 12.06 -1.07 -15.71
CA ILE A 59 13.37 -1.30 -16.31
C ILE A 59 13.25 -2.43 -17.33
N CYS A 60 13.50 -2.05 -18.59
CA CYS A 60 13.60 -2.87 -19.81
C CYS A 60 12.30 -3.32 -20.50
N ARG A 61 11.70 -2.41 -21.26
CA ARG A 61 11.62 -2.60 -22.73
C ARG A 61 11.94 -1.27 -23.39
N ASN A 62 13.11 -1.17 -24.02
CA ASN A 62 13.35 -0.15 -25.04
C ASN A 62 12.84 -0.74 -26.36
N PRO A 63 11.73 -0.27 -26.95
CA PRO A 63 11.22 -0.83 -28.20
C PRO A 63 12.03 -0.43 -29.44
N LEU A 64 13.11 0.33 -29.30
CA LEU A 64 13.85 0.95 -30.41
C LEU A 64 15.25 0.37 -30.66
N ALA A 65 15.59 -0.79 -30.07
CA ALA A 65 16.90 -1.42 -30.27
C ALA A 65 16.91 -2.53 -31.34
N GLU A 66 15.80 -2.80 -32.02
CA GLU A 66 15.70 -3.86 -33.04
C GLU A 66 15.22 -3.35 -34.41
N ILE A 67 15.81 -2.25 -34.89
CA ILE A 67 15.71 -1.91 -36.32
C ILE A 67 17.07 -1.42 -36.82
N GLU A 68 17.98 -2.37 -37.08
CA GLU A 68 19.02 -2.16 -38.09
C GLU A 68 18.83 -3.20 -39.19
N PRO A 69 18.68 -2.79 -40.47
CA PRO A 69 19.03 -3.64 -41.60
C PRO A 69 20.55 -3.69 -41.82
#